data_AF-A0A0A3J7A2-F1
#
_entry.id   AF-A0A0A3J7A2-F1
#
_cell.length_a   1.000
_cell.length_b   1.000
_cell.length_c   1.000
_cell.angle_alpha   90.00
_cell.angle_beta   90.00
_cell.angle_gamma   90.00
#
_symmetry.space_group_name_H-M   'P 1'
#
loop_
_entity.id
_entity.type
_entity.pdbx_description
1 polymer ?
#
loop_
_entity_poly.entity_id
_entity_poly.type
_entity_poly.pdbx_seq_one_letter_code
_entity_poly.pdbx_strand_id
1 'polypeptide(L)'
;MTTWNLMNLQRHLLICNGATCMGAGAEDVTQQIRDEIRKNKLDDIIHTSRTRCNGRCRDKCVVIDYPKGTWYSVQDEKVARSIVHEQVPEEQIIYSIEQGKRKRNSHRIKGIDKYRKYTGKKNKAVLFVGHGSRLEAGNVEVRNFVSQMLPSIDSSLIVETCFLEFASPNIEDGIQACIEQGAKEVHVIPIILLHAGHSKLHIPAEIEEAKELFPEIRFTYGQTIGIHPEVFEILKTRLIDINFDIHAKHPETAILLIGRGSSDAEAISDFYKISNILNNQLDVLAVESAFIGIAEPTVEQGIENCLKHGAKKVVMLPYFLFTGILMERMGRMKESFSKKYPQLEITLAQYFGYHPKLQTVLLERLQQAMNGKSTGMKDLENFRKYVEEYGYEHHH
;
A
#
# COMPACT_ATOMS: atom_id res chain seq x y z
N MET A 1 11.55 -12.25 26.59
CA MET A 1 12.33 -13.37 27.14
C MET A 1 13.50 -13.63 26.20
N THR A 2 14.73 -13.51 26.69
CA THR A 2 15.93 -13.97 25.98
C THR A 2 15.98 -15.49 26.05
N THR A 3 15.97 -16.16 24.90
CA THR A 3 15.82 -17.62 24.80
C THR A 3 17.14 -18.37 24.60
N TRP A 4 18.20 -17.71 24.11
CA TRP A 4 19.48 -18.36 23.76
C TRP A 4 20.68 -17.57 24.27
N ASN A 5 21.72 -18.27 24.76
CA ASN A 5 23.01 -17.68 25.10
C ASN A 5 23.91 -17.69 23.86
N LEU A 6 24.22 -16.52 23.31
CA LEU A 6 24.98 -16.39 22.06
C LEU A 6 26.45 -15.98 22.27
N MET A 7 26.99 -16.02 23.50
CA MET A 7 28.37 -15.57 23.76
C MET A 7 29.43 -16.39 23.01
N ASN A 8 29.16 -17.66 22.74
CA ASN A 8 30.08 -18.56 22.03
C ASN A 8 29.80 -18.64 20.52
N LEU A 9 28.88 -17.82 20.01
CA LEU A 9 28.47 -17.84 18.61
C LEU A 9 29.66 -17.50 17.70
N GLN A 10 29.97 -18.42 16.78
CA GLN A 10 31.02 -18.24 15.78
C GLN A 10 30.44 -17.95 14.41
N ARG A 11 29.33 -18.61 14.06
CA ARG A 11 28.70 -18.52 12.75
C ARG A 11 27.19 -18.32 12.87
N HIS A 12 26.65 -17.41 12.07
CA HIS A 12 25.22 -17.16 11.96
C HIS A 12 24.78 -17.42 10.53
N LEU A 13 23.97 -18.47 10.34
CA LEU A 13 23.40 -18.81 9.04
C LEU A 13 22.07 -18.08 8.85
N LEU A 14 22.03 -17.14 7.92
CA LEU A 14 20.83 -16.40 7.54
C LEU A 14 20.18 -17.07 6.33
N ILE A 15 18.95 -17.57 6.50
CA ILE A 15 18.27 -18.41 5.52
C ILE A 15 17.13 -17.60 4.88
N CYS A 16 17.17 -17.44 3.55
CA CYS A 16 16.17 -16.66 2.83
C CYS A 16 14.83 -17.41 2.77
N ASN A 17 13.81 -16.87 3.43
CA ASN A 17 12.42 -17.34 3.36
C ASN A 17 11.54 -16.34 2.60
N GLY A 18 12.10 -15.59 1.65
CA GLY A 18 11.31 -14.81 0.68
C GLY A 18 10.43 -15.73 -0.18
N ALA A 19 9.33 -15.19 -0.73
CA ALA A 19 8.31 -15.96 -1.45
C ALA A 19 8.88 -16.93 -2.51
N THR A 20 9.84 -16.46 -3.31
CA THR A 20 10.50 -17.28 -4.33
C THR A 20 11.35 -18.42 -3.75
N CYS A 21 12.03 -18.21 -2.62
CA CYS A 21 12.79 -19.29 -1.94
C CYS A 21 11.85 -20.26 -1.22
N MET A 22 10.77 -19.77 -0.60
CA MET A 22 9.73 -20.62 -0.02
C MET A 22 9.11 -21.55 -1.06
N GLY A 23 8.77 -21.03 -2.24
CA GLY A 23 8.29 -21.84 -3.36
C GLY A 23 9.32 -22.83 -3.93
N ALA A 24 10.58 -22.74 -3.53
CA ALA A 24 11.67 -23.64 -3.91
C ALA A 24 12.17 -24.52 -2.74
N GLY A 25 11.40 -24.66 -1.66
CA GLY A 25 11.73 -25.56 -0.55
C GLY A 25 12.61 -24.95 0.55
N ALA A 26 12.59 -23.63 0.76
CA ALA A 26 13.40 -22.98 1.81
C ALA A 26 13.08 -23.49 3.24
N GLU A 27 11.87 -24.00 3.47
CA GLU A 27 11.51 -24.63 4.75
C GLU A 27 12.31 -25.92 4.96
N ASP A 28 12.42 -26.77 3.94
CA ASP A 28 13.20 -28.01 3.99
C ASP A 28 14.70 -27.71 4.18
N VAL A 29 15.22 -26.71 3.45
CA VAL A 29 16.60 -26.24 3.63
C VAL A 29 16.85 -25.78 5.07
N THR A 30 15.90 -25.04 5.65
CA THR A 30 15.99 -24.60 7.05
C THR A 30 16.06 -25.78 8.00
N GLN A 31 15.18 -26.77 7.80
CA GLN A 31 15.09 -27.94 8.65
C GLN A 31 16.35 -28.80 8.56
N GLN A 32 16.84 -29.06 7.35
CA GLN A 32 18.04 -29.85 7.09
C GLN A 32 19.29 -29.25 7.73
N ILE A 33 19.48 -27.93 7.63
CA ILE A 33 20.60 -27.23 8.28
C ILE A 33 20.49 -27.36 9.80
N ARG A 34 19.31 -27.10 10.38
CA ARG A 34 19.11 -27.19 11.83
C ARG A 34 19.26 -28.62 12.36
N ASP A 35 18.84 -29.60 11.59
CA ASP A 35 19.01 -31.01 11.94
C ASP A 35 20.47 -31.43 11.90
N GLU A 36 21.24 -30.96 10.91
CA GLU A 36 22.68 -31.22 10.84
C GLU A 36 23.44 -30.54 11.98
N ILE A 37 23.09 -29.29 12.35
CA ILE A 37 23.66 -28.60 13.52
C ILE A 37 23.43 -29.42 14.79
N ARG A 38 22.17 -29.83 15.05
CA ARG A 38 21.80 -30.61 16.24
C ARG A 38 22.48 -31.97 16.29
N LYS A 39 22.52 -32.67 15.15
CA LYS A 39 23.18 -33.98 15.02
C LYS A 39 24.66 -33.91 15.41
N ASN A 40 25.33 -32.82 15.07
CA ASN A 40 26.74 -32.61 15.36
C ASN A 40 26.99 -31.81 16.64
N LYS A 41 25.93 -31.46 17.40
CA LYS A 41 25.99 -30.69 18.66
C LYS A 41 26.69 -29.34 18.50
N LEU A 42 26.36 -28.62 17.43
CA LEU A 42 26.97 -27.33 17.09
C LEU A 42 26.10 -26.12 17.48
N ASP A 43 24.99 -26.33 18.19
CA ASP A 43 24.02 -25.28 18.54
C ASP A 43 24.63 -24.13 19.38
N ASP A 44 25.70 -24.39 20.12
CA ASP A 44 26.41 -23.38 20.93
C ASP A 44 27.27 -22.42 20.08
N ILE A 45 27.64 -22.82 18.86
CA ILE A 45 28.57 -22.07 18.00
C ILE A 45 27.98 -21.70 16.63
N ILE A 46 26.88 -22.34 16.20
CA ILE A 46 26.15 -22.02 14.97
C ILE A 46 24.69 -21.68 15.29
N HIS A 47 24.29 -20.45 14.99
CA HIS A 47 22.89 -20.02 15.08
C HIS A 47 22.25 -19.88 13.69
N THR A 48 20.92 -20.00 13.61
CA THR A 48 20.18 -19.85 12.35
C THR A 48 19.03 -18.87 12.50
N SER A 49 18.91 -17.91 11.57
CA SER A 49 17.76 -17.01 11.47
C SER A 49 17.14 -17.07 10.09
N ARG A 50 15.80 -17.05 10.03
CA ARG A 50 15.08 -16.85 8.78
C ARG A 50 15.07 -15.37 8.43
N THR A 51 15.32 -15.04 7.18
CA THR A 51 15.25 -13.68 6.65
C THR A 51 14.12 -13.56 5.63
N ARG A 52 13.72 -12.32 5.32
CA ARG A 52 12.92 -12.04 4.11
C ARG A 52 13.79 -12.21 2.85
N CYS A 53 13.32 -11.69 1.71
CA CYS A 53 14.04 -11.79 0.44
C CYS A 53 15.44 -11.17 0.53
N ASN A 54 16.46 -11.91 0.07
CA ASN A 54 17.85 -11.45 -0.02
C ASN A 54 18.24 -11.00 -1.45
N GLY A 55 17.27 -10.75 -2.34
CA GLY A 55 17.50 -10.18 -3.68
C GLY A 55 18.16 -11.11 -4.71
N ARG A 56 18.34 -12.40 -4.41
CA ARG A 56 18.99 -13.41 -5.28
C ARG A 56 18.01 -14.51 -5.72
N CYS A 57 16.82 -14.12 -6.16
CA CYS A 57 15.72 -15.05 -6.51
C CYS A 57 16.08 -16.09 -7.60
N ARG A 58 17.06 -15.79 -8.46
CA ARG A 58 17.55 -16.72 -9.49
C ARG A 58 18.55 -17.76 -8.96
N ASP A 59 19.08 -17.59 -7.75
CA ASP A 59 19.96 -18.57 -7.09
C ASP A 59 19.25 -19.34 -5.97
N LYS A 60 17.92 -19.19 -5.85
CA LYS A 60 17.10 -19.84 -4.82
C LYS A 60 17.45 -21.33 -4.64
N CYS A 61 17.52 -21.86 -3.43
CA CYS A 61 17.41 -21.17 -2.13
C CYS A 61 18.72 -20.47 -1.73
N VAL A 62 18.66 -19.45 -0.87
CA VAL A 62 19.85 -18.65 -0.49
C VAL A 62 20.13 -18.75 1.00
N VAL A 63 21.38 -19.07 1.36
CA VAL A 63 21.88 -19.09 2.74
C VAL A 63 23.14 -18.21 2.82
N ILE A 64 23.23 -17.38 3.86
CA ILE A 64 24.39 -16.50 4.09
C ILE A 64 25.07 -16.93 5.37
N ASP A 65 26.39 -17.10 5.33
CA ASP A 65 27.21 -17.47 6.48
C ASP A 65 28.01 -16.26 6.97
N TYR A 66 27.65 -15.77 8.15
CA TYR A 66 28.24 -14.60 8.79
C TYR A 66 29.08 -15.02 10.00
N PRO A 67 30.28 -14.46 10.25
CA PRO A 67 30.88 -13.28 9.60
C PRO A 67 31.66 -13.56 8.31
N LYS A 68 31.77 -14.82 7.87
CA LYS A 68 32.52 -15.21 6.66
C LYS A 68 32.09 -14.45 5.41
N GLY A 69 30.83 -14.00 5.37
CA GLY A 69 30.23 -13.26 4.27
C GLY A 69 30.04 -14.09 3.00
N THR A 70 30.07 -15.42 3.13
CA THR A 70 29.85 -16.33 1.99
C THR A 70 28.36 -16.53 1.78
N TRP A 71 27.91 -16.43 0.53
CA TRP A 71 26.52 -16.65 0.14
C TRP A 71 26.45 -17.93 -0.66
N TYR A 72 25.51 -18.80 -0.31
CA TYR A 72 25.32 -20.11 -0.94
C TYR A 72 23.99 -20.17 -1.67
N SER A 73 24.00 -20.83 -2.81
CA SER A 73 22.83 -21.33 -3.50
C SER A 73 22.59 -22.76 -3.06
N VAL A 74 21.43 -23.05 -2.48
CA VAL A 74 21.10 -24.36 -1.92
C VAL A 74 20.03 -24.99 -2.78
N GLN A 75 20.44 -26.01 -3.53
CA GLN A 75 19.59 -26.70 -4.51
C GLN A 75 19.05 -28.04 -3.97
N ASP A 76 19.71 -28.62 -2.98
CA ASP A 76 19.38 -29.92 -2.42
C ASP A 76 19.87 -30.06 -0.97
N GLU A 77 19.50 -31.18 -0.36
CA GLU A 77 19.86 -31.53 1.02
C GLU A 77 21.37 -31.68 1.23
N LYS A 78 22.10 -32.22 0.25
CA LYS A 78 23.54 -32.43 0.37
C LYS A 78 24.25 -31.09 0.50
N VAL A 79 23.86 -30.11 -0.30
CA VAL A 79 24.37 -28.73 -0.20
C VAL A 79 23.99 -28.14 1.15
N ALA A 80 22.72 -28.26 1.57
CA ALA A 80 22.25 -27.73 2.85
C ALA A 80 23.10 -28.23 4.03
N ARG A 81 23.32 -29.55 4.14
CA ARG A 81 24.14 -30.16 5.19
C ARG A 81 25.62 -29.76 5.09
N SER A 82 26.17 -29.65 3.87
CA SER A 82 27.58 -29.29 3.68
C SER A 82 27.94 -27.89 4.17
N ILE A 83 26.98 -26.97 4.26
CA ILE A 83 27.19 -25.61 4.79
C ILE A 83 27.64 -25.65 6.25
N VAL A 84 27.06 -26.56 7.04
CA VAL A 84 27.40 -26.71 8.47
C VAL A 84 28.88 -27.08 8.62
N HIS A 85 29.38 -27.95 7.74
CA HIS A 85 30.75 -28.45 7.74
C HIS A 85 31.74 -27.64 6.90
N GLU A 86 31.30 -26.53 6.29
CA GLU A 86 32.12 -25.69 5.39
C GLU A 86 32.67 -26.44 4.17
N GLN A 87 32.00 -27.52 3.76
CA GLN A 87 32.39 -28.38 2.62
C GLN A 87 31.48 -28.15 1.41
N VAL A 88 31.11 -26.90 1.18
CA VAL A 88 30.19 -26.54 0.09
C VAL A 88 30.94 -26.55 -1.24
N PRO A 89 30.42 -27.22 -2.28
CA PRO A 89 31.01 -27.19 -3.61
C PRO A 89 31.14 -25.77 -4.15
N GLU A 90 32.24 -25.48 -4.87
CA GLU A 90 32.56 -24.12 -5.34
C GLU A 90 31.44 -23.55 -6.20
N GLU A 91 30.81 -24.36 -7.05
CA GLU A 91 29.69 -23.96 -7.90
C GLU A 91 28.48 -23.49 -7.09
N GLN A 92 28.31 -23.93 -5.84
CA GLN A 92 27.22 -23.51 -4.95
C GLN A 92 27.49 -22.19 -4.22
N ILE A 93 28.70 -21.63 -4.34
CA ILE A 93 29.03 -20.32 -3.79
C ILE A 93 28.55 -19.22 -4.74
N ILE A 94 27.68 -18.32 -4.27
CA ILE A 94 27.21 -17.12 -4.98
C ILE A 94 28.23 -16.00 -4.84
N TYR A 95 28.57 -15.68 -3.59
CA TYR A 95 29.52 -14.62 -3.25
C TYR A 95 30.48 -15.13 -2.17
N SER A 96 31.74 -14.69 -2.26
CA SER A 96 32.75 -14.79 -1.21
C SER A 96 33.28 -13.40 -0.86
N ILE A 97 33.94 -13.27 0.29
CA ILE A 97 34.70 -12.07 0.64
C ILE A 97 36.18 -12.35 0.40
N GLU A 98 36.80 -11.59 -0.50
CA GLU A 98 38.23 -11.62 -0.78
C GLU A 98 38.78 -10.21 -0.56
N GLN A 99 39.79 -10.06 0.32
CA GLN A 99 40.40 -8.76 0.63
C GLN A 99 39.37 -7.67 1.03
N GLY A 100 38.35 -8.06 1.82
CA GLY A 100 37.28 -7.16 2.26
C GLY A 100 36.27 -6.79 1.17
N LYS A 101 36.42 -7.29 -0.07
CA LYS A 101 35.49 -7.05 -1.17
C LYS A 101 34.68 -8.29 -1.49
N ARG A 102 33.40 -8.08 -1.83
CA ARG A 102 32.52 -9.15 -2.27
C ARG A 102 32.86 -9.54 -3.72
N LYS A 103 33.17 -10.81 -3.94
CA LYS A 103 33.43 -11.38 -5.27
C LYS A 103 32.35 -12.38 -5.62
N ARG A 104 31.81 -12.29 -6.84
CA ARG A 104 30.81 -13.22 -7.36
C ARG A 104 31.52 -14.42 -8.00
N ASN A 105 31.03 -15.63 -7.74
CA ASN A 105 31.46 -16.81 -8.48
C ASN A 105 31.06 -16.71 -9.97
N SER A 106 31.94 -17.12 -10.88
CA SER A 106 31.69 -17.11 -12.33
C SER A 106 30.52 -18.01 -12.75
N HIS A 107 30.26 -19.10 -12.02
CA HIS A 107 29.16 -20.03 -12.27
C HIS A 107 27.78 -19.46 -11.91
N ARG A 108 27.72 -18.28 -11.27
CA ARG A 108 26.49 -17.71 -10.75
C ARG A 108 26.06 -16.49 -11.53
N ILE A 109 24.75 -16.38 -11.75
CA ILE A 109 24.15 -15.33 -12.57
C ILE A 109 24.51 -13.94 -12.05
N LYS A 110 24.82 -13.01 -12.95
CA LYS A 110 25.10 -11.61 -12.56
C LYS A 110 23.82 -11.04 -11.98
N GLY A 111 23.92 -10.34 -10.86
CA GLY A 111 22.79 -9.55 -10.36
C GLY A 111 22.39 -8.52 -11.42
N ILE A 112 21.11 -8.17 -11.45
CA ILE A 112 20.68 -6.97 -12.15
C ILE A 112 20.99 -5.77 -11.26
N ASP A 113 21.36 -4.64 -11.88
CA ASP A 113 21.41 -3.38 -11.14
C ASP A 113 20.00 -3.10 -10.61
N LYS A 114 19.92 -2.62 -9.36
CA LYS A 114 18.63 -2.32 -8.71
C LYS A 114 17.81 -1.37 -9.59
N TYR A 115 18.48 -0.40 -10.21
CA TYR A 115 17.89 0.57 -11.12
C TYR A 115 18.36 0.29 -12.55
N ARG A 116 17.43 0.05 -13.48
CA ARG A 116 17.78 -0.16 -14.90
C ARG A 116 17.91 1.17 -15.65
N LYS A 117 18.75 1.17 -16.69
CA LYS A 117 19.00 2.35 -17.52
C LYS A 117 17.91 2.57 -18.58
N TYR A 118 17.67 3.85 -18.88
CA TYR A 118 16.75 4.42 -19.87
C TYR A 118 16.64 3.67 -21.20
N THR A 119 15.42 3.32 -21.63
CA THR A 119 15.19 2.71 -22.96
C THR A 119 14.08 3.32 -23.81
N GLY A 120 13.18 4.15 -23.27
CA GLY A 120 12.03 4.65 -24.04
C GLY A 120 12.11 6.10 -24.54
N LYS A 121 11.15 6.45 -25.41
CA LYS A 121 11.08 7.72 -26.16
C LYS A 121 10.11 8.75 -25.56
N LYS A 122 9.33 8.38 -24.54
CA LYS A 122 8.32 9.25 -23.92
C LYS A 122 8.94 10.00 -22.74
N ASN A 123 8.84 11.34 -22.73
CA ASN A 123 9.50 12.18 -21.74
C ASN A 123 8.74 12.35 -20.42
N LYS A 124 7.44 12.06 -20.38
CA LYS A 124 6.59 12.32 -19.21
C LYS A 124 5.80 11.09 -18.82
N ALA A 125 5.67 10.88 -17.51
CA ALA A 125 4.89 9.80 -16.93
C ALA A 125 3.89 10.33 -15.91
N VAL A 126 2.76 9.64 -15.79
CA VAL A 126 1.86 9.71 -14.65
C VAL A 126 1.93 8.39 -13.90
N LEU A 127 2.20 8.47 -12.60
CA LEU A 127 2.20 7.33 -11.69
C LEU A 127 1.00 7.46 -10.76
N PHE A 128 -0.02 6.64 -10.97
CA PHE A 128 -1.18 6.59 -10.08
C PHE A 128 -0.88 5.74 -8.85
N VAL A 129 -1.10 6.30 -7.66
CA VAL A 129 -0.77 5.63 -6.38
C VAL A 129 -2.06 5.31 -5.63
N GLY A 130 -2.47 4.05 -5.64
CA GLY A 130 -3.53 3.56 -4.75
C GLY A 130 -2.99 3.34 -3.33
N HIS A 131 -3.86 3.28 -2.32
CA HIS A 131 -3.42 2.86 -0.98
C HIS A 131 -2.97 1.38 -0.97
N GLY A 132 -3.70 0.53 -1.71
CA GLY A 132 -3.53 -0.92 -1.74
C GLY A 132 -4.29 -1.64 -0.63
N SER A 133 -4.63 -2.90 -0.90
CA SER A 133 -5.50 -3.74 -0.08
C SER A 133 -4.90 -5.14 0.05
N ARG A 134 -5.09 -5.76 1.22
CA ARG A 134 -4.79 -7.20 1.40
C ARG A 134 -5.73 -8.09 0.60
N LEU A 135 -6.93 -7.59 0.26
CA LEU A 135 -7.85 -8.26 -0.65
C LEU A 135 -7.54 -7.84 -2.09
N GLU A 136 -7.06 -8.80 -2.90
CA GLU A 136 -6.60 -8.52 -4.27
C GLU A 136 -7.70 -7.93 -5.17
N ALA A 137 -8.97 -8.26 -4.92
CA ALA A 137 -10.09 -7.68 -5.67
C ALA A 137 -10.07 -6.14 -5.65
N GLY A 138 -9.73 -5.51 -4.52
CA GLY A 138 -9.61 -4.06 -4.43
C GLY A 138 -8.44 -3.49 -5.25
N ASN A 139 -7.32 -4.22 -5.33
CA ASN A 139 -6.16 -3.81 -6.14
C ASN A 139 -6.47 -3.93 -7.64
N VAL A 140 -7.21 -4.97 -8.03
CA VAL A 140 -7.70 -5.16 -9.40
C VAL A 140 -8.65 -4.03 -9.81
N GLU A 141 -9.55 -3.59 -8.93
CA GLU A 141 -10.43 -2.45 -9.22
C GLU A 141 -9.65 -1.16 -9.48
N VAL A 142 -8.60 -0.87 -8.71
CA VAL A 142 -7.73 0.30 -8.95
C VAL A 142 -7.08 0.23 -10.34
N ARG A 143 -6.48 -0.92 -10.70
CA ARG A 143 -5.82 -1.10 -12.00
C ARG A 143 -6.83 -1.00 -13.16
N ASN A 144 -8.01 -1.59 -13.00
CA ASN A 144 -9.08 -1.52 -13.99
C ASN A 144 -9.60 -0.09 -14.15
N PHE A 145 -9.74 0.64 -13.04
CA PHE A 145 -10.14 2.03 -13.05
C PHE A 145 -9.14 2.89 -13.84
N VAL A 146 -7.84 2.78 -13.57
CA VAL A 146 -6.80 3.50 -14.34
C VAL A 146 -6.81 3.08 -15.82
N SER A 147 -6.98 1.78 -16.10
CA SER A 147 -7.08 1.28 -17.49
C SER A 147 -8.23 1.91 -18.26
N GLN A 148 -9.39 2.12 -17.61
CA GLN A 148 -10.55 2.78 -18.20
C GLN A 148 -10.36 4.30 -18.39
N MET A 149 -9.45 4.92 -17.65
CA MET A 149 -9.11 6.33 -17.84
C MET A 149 -8.15 6.55 -19.02
N LEU A 150 -7.40 5.54 -19.46
CA LEU A 150 -6.37 5.67 -20.51
C LEU A 150 -6.85 6.42 -21.77
N PRO A 151 -8.07 6.20 -22.31
CA PRO A 151 -8.54 6.95 -23.49
C PRO A 151 -8.69 8.46 -23.27
N SER A 152 -8.79 8.91 -22.01
CA SER A 152 -8.91 10.33 -21.64
C SER A 152 -7.58 10.94 -21.18
N ILE A 153 -6.50 10.15 -21.15
CA ILE A 153 -5.16 10.61 -20.82
C ILE A 153 -4.39 10.80 -22.13
N ASP A 154 -3.57 11.85 -22.21
CA ASP A 154 -2.71 12.06 -23.38
C ASP A 154 -1.85 10.80 -23.63
N SER A 155 -2.05 10.20 -24.79
CA SER A 155 -1.35 9.00 -25.25
C SER A 155 0.19 9.16 -25.31
N SER A 156 0.70 10.40 -25.25
CA SER A 156 2.13 10.70 -25.15
C SER A 156 2.72 10.38 -23.76
N LEU A 157 1.89 10.33 -22.71
CA LEU A 157 2.31 10.01 -21.35
C LEU A 157 2.56 8.50 -21.19
N ILE A 158 3.54 8.16 -20.35
CA ILE A 158 3.63 6.84 -19.73
C ILE A 158 2.62 6.81 -18.60
N VAL A 159 1.86 5.72 -18.45
CA VAL A 159 0.86 5.58 -17.39
C VAL A 159 1.19 4.31 -16.60
N GLU A 160 1.52 4.49 -15.34
CA GLU A 160 1.79 3.39 -14.41
C GLU A 160 0.85 3.45 -13.21
N THR A 161 0.65 2.30 -12.57
CA THR A 161 -0.15 2.18 -11.34
C THR A 161 0.65 1.40 -10.29
N CYS A 162 0.76 1.97 -9.10
CA CYS A 162 1.38 1.33 -7.95
C CYS A 162 0.55 1.52 -6.69
N PHE A 163 1.06 0.95 -5.59
CA PHE A 163 0.38 0.97 -4.31
C PHE A 163 1.33 1.43 -3.20
N LEU A 164 0.77 2.21 -2.28
CA LEU A 164 1.46 2.66 -1.09
C LEU A 164 1.81 1.47 -0.17
N GLU A 165 0.85 0.58 0.07
CA GLU A 165 0.99 -0.54 1.00
C GLU A 165 0.21 -1.78 0.53
N PHE A 166 0.50 -2.94 1.13
CA PHE A 166 -0.25 -4.22 1.00
C PHE A 166 -0.32 -4.85 -0.40
N ALA A 167 0.13 -4.17 -1.45
CA ALA A 167 0.06 -4.63 -2.83
C ALA A 167 1.31 -4.22 -3.60
N SER A 168 1.53 -4.89 -4.72
CA SER A 168 2.61 -4.60 -5.66
C SER A 168 2.05 -4.22 -7.04
N PRO A 169 2.76 -3.43 -7.84
CA PRO A 169 4.07 -2.80 -7.56
C PRO A 169 3.99 -1.73 -6.46
N ASN A 170 5.06 -1.55 -5.67
CA ASN A 170 5.14 -0.47 -4.69
C ASN A 170 5.52 0.87 -5.37
N ILE A 171 5.65 1.96 -4.59
CA ILE A 171 5.95 3.28 -5.16
C ILE A 171 7.33 3.30 -5.84
N GLU A 172 8.37 2.78 -5.20
CA GLU A 172 9.71 2.58 -5.77
C GLU A 172 9.64 1.84 -7.14
N ASP A 173 8.98 0.68 -7.19
CA ASP A 173 8.79 -0.13 -8.40
C ASP A 173 8.08 0.67 -9.51
N GLY A 174 7.06 1.44 -9.14
CA GLY A 174 6.28 2.25 -10.08
C GLY A 174 7.07 3.43 -10.66
N ILE A 175 7.86 4.11 -9.82
CA ILE A 175 8.78 5.17 -10.25
C ILE A 175 9.83 4.58 -11.20
N GLN A 176 10.42 3.44 -10.82
CA GLN A 176 11.40 2.76 -11.66
C GLN A 176 10.80 2.35 -13.00
N ALA A 177 9.59 1.79 -13.03
CA ALA A 177 8.90 1.44 -14.28
C ALA A 177 8.69 2.65 -15.21
N CYS A 178 8.39 3.83 -14.66
CA CYS A 178 8.30 5.07 -15.43
C CYS A 178 9.66 5.45 -16.05
N ILE A 179 10.74 5.40 -15.26
CA ILE A 179 12.09 5.78 -15.68
C ILE A 179 12.65 4.80 -16.73
N GLU A 180 12.41 3.49 -16.55
CA GLU A 180 12.81 2.45 -17.51
C GLU A 180 12.22 2.70 -18.91
N GLN A 181 10.99 3.22 -18.96
CA GLN A 181 10.28 3.63 -20.17
C GLN A 181 10.69 5.00 -20.71
N GLY A 182 11.71 5.65 -20.14
CA GLY A 182 12.30 6.87 -20.66
C GLY A 182 11.78 8.17 -20.04
N ALA A 183 10.94 8.11 -19.00
CA ALA A 183 10.41 9.31 -18.36
C ALA A 183 11.55 10.21 -17.85
N LYS A 184 11.40 11.52 -18.07
CA LYS A 184 12.21 12.62 -17.52
C LYS A 184 11.42 13.49 -16.55
N GLU A 185 10.10 13.42 -16.63
CA GLU A 185 9.18 13.99 -15.64
C GLU A 185 8.21 12.90 -15.17
N VAL A 186 8.01 12.77 -13.86
CA VAL A 186 7.08 11.81 -13.24
C VAL A 186 6.08 12.58 -12.37
N HIS A 187 4.80 12.52 -12.76
CA HIS A 187 3.68 13.12 -12.05
C HIS A 187 3.01 12.07 -11.17
N VAL A 188 3.25 12.11 -9.86
CA VAL A 188 2.72 11.14 -8.90
C VAL A 188 1.34 11.59 -8.44
N ILE A 189 0.29 10.82 -8.75
CA ILE A 189 -1.12 11.19 -8.51
C ILE A 189 -1.77 10.20 -7.52
N PRO A 190 -2.05 10.63 -6.28
CA PRO A 190 -2.75 9.79 -5.30
C PRO A 190 -4.19 9.50 -5.70
N ILE A 191 -4.55 8.21 -5.71
CA ILE A 191 -5.93 7.74 -5.71
C ILE A 191 -6.35 7.56 -4.24
N ILE A 192 -6.44 8.67 -3.52
CA ILE A 192 -6.73 8.74 -2.07
C ILE A 192 -7.80 9.81 -1.83
N LEU A 193 -8.83 9.46 -1.05
CA LEU A 193 -9.98 10.34 -0.79
C LEU A 193 -9.61 11.57 0.04
N LEU A 194 -9.02 11.36 1.22
CA LEU A 194 -8.69 12.41 2.17
C LEU A 194 -7.22 12.34 2.53
N HIS A 195 -6.66 13.52 2.76
CA HIS A 195 -5.25 13.69 3.07
C HIS A 195 -5.01 13.28 4.53
N ALA A 196 -4.56 12.04 4.77
CA ALA A 196 -4.58 11.44 6.11
C ALA A 196 -3.24 10.80 6.51
N GLY A 197 -2.75 11.14 7.70
CA GLY A 197 -1.76 10.38 8.46
C GLY A 197 -0.53 9.99 7.65
N HIS A 198 -0.22 8.69 7.61
CA HIS A 198 0.94 8.12 6.92
C HIS A 198 1.04 8.51 5.43
N SER A 199 -0.07 8.74 4.72
CA SER A 199 0.00 9.13 3.30
C SER A 199 0.61 10.53 3.07
N LYS A 200 0.57 11.41 4.08
CA LYS A 200 1.25 12.73 4.05
C LYS A 200 2.77 12.62 4.17
N LEU A 201 3.27 11.48 4.63
CA LEU A 201 4.70 11.26 4.87
C LEU A 201 5.28 10.24 3.90
N HIS A 202 4.59 9.12 3.68
CA HIS A 202 5.15 7.96 2.97
C HIS A 202 5.29 8.23 1.46
N ILE A 203 4.27 8.77 0.80
CA ILE A 203 4.39 9.10 -0.64
C ILE A 203 5.45 10.19 -0.84
N PRO A 204 5.45 11.28 -0.05
CA PRO A 204 6.54 12.26 -0.07
C PRO A 204 7.94 11.67 0.17
N ALA A 205 8.10 10.77 1.14
CA ALA A 205 9.37 10.11 1.44
C ALA A 205 9.91 9.34 0.23
N GLU A 206 9.08 8.51 -0.38
CA GLU A 206 9.44 7.73 -1.57
C GLU A 206 9.81 8.63 -2.75
N ILE A 207 9.13 9.78 -2.90
CA ILE A 207 9.47 10.78 -3.93
C ILE A 207 10.81 11.46 -3.63
N GLU A 208 11.10 11.82 -2.37
CA GLU A 208 12.39 12.44 -2.01
C GLU A 208 13.55 11.45 -2.14
N GLU A 209 13.37 10.19 -1.73
CA GLU A 209 14.37 9.13 -1.97
C GLU A 209 14.62 8.93 -3.46
N ALA A 210 13.56 8.91 -4.28
CA ALA A 210 13.70 8.82 -5.73
C ALA A 210 14.43 10.04 -6.34
N LYS A 211 14.28 11.24 -5.78
CA LYS A 211 15.02 12.44 -6.23
C LYS A 211 16.52 12.33 -5.94
N GLU A 212 16.90 11.74 -4.81
CA GLU A 212 18.31 11.49 -4.49
C GLU A 212 18.94 10.47 -5.44
N LEU A 213 18.19 9.42 -5.77
CA LEU A 213 18.63 8.36 -6.68
C LEU A 213 18.66 8.79 -8.15
N PHE A 214 17.73 9.66 -8.56
CA PHE A 214 17.53 10.10 -9.94
C PHE A 214 17.46 11.63 -10.04
N PRO A 215 18.57 12.35 -9.78
CA PRO A 215 18.58 13.82 -9.71
C PRO A 215 18.24 14.52 -11.02
N GLU A 216 18.32 13.83 -12.15
CA GLU A 216 17.94 14.34 -13.48
C GLU A 216 16.43 14.22 -13.78
N ILE A 217 15.67 13.52 -12.93
CA ILE A 217 14.23 13.32 -13.10
C ILE A 217 13.46 14.37 -12.33
N ARG A 218 12.53 15.05 -13.00
CA ARG A 218 11.61 15.97 -12.35
C ARG A 218 10.43 15.22 -11.77
N PHE A 219 10.22 15.32 -10.47
CA PHE A 219 9.02 14.79 -9.81
C PHE A 219 8.05 15.91 -9.44
N THR A 220 6.75 15.67 -9.65
CA THR A 220 5.68 16.51 -9.11
C THR A 220 4.67 15.66 -8.38
N TYR A 221 4.14 16.17 -7.28
CA TYR A 221 3.14 15.47 -6.48
C TYR A 221 1.76 16.10 -6.65
N GLY A 222 0.78 15.28 -7.04
CA GLY A 222 -0.63 15.63 -7.18
C GLY A 222 -1.32 15.74 -5.83
N GLN A 223 -2.23 16.68 -5.69
CA GLN A 223 -3.13 16.74 -4.54
C GLN A 223 -4.02 15.47 -4.51
N THR A 224 -4.40 15.04 -3.31
CA THR A 224 -5.44 14.02 -3.11
C THR A 224 -6.80 14.47 -3.67
N ILE A 225 -7.80 13.59 -3.70
CA ILE A 225 -9.16 13.93 -4.17
C ILE A 225 -9.73 15.08 -3.34
N GLY A 226 -9.66 14.96 -2.01
CA GLY A 226 -10.08 15.97 -1.05
C GLY A 226 -11.58 16.28 -1.10
N ILE A 227 -11.94 17.47 -0.64
CA ILE A 227 -13.30 18.01 -0.76
C ILE A 227 -13.45 18.55 -2.19
N HIS A 228 -14.28 17.88 -2.98
CA HIS A 228 -14.45 18.22 -4.39
C HIS A 228 -15.93 18.12 -4.80
N PRO A 229 -16.48 19.04 -5.64
CA PRO A 229 -17.89 18.99 -6.04
C PRO A 229 -18.32 17.64 -6.62
N GLU A 230 -17.47 17.04 -7.45
CA GLU A 230 -17.74 15.74 -8.08
C GLU A 230 -17.83 14.57 -7.10
N VAL A 231 -17.26 14.68 -5.89
CA VAL A 231 -17.42 13.68 -4.83
C VAL A 231 -18.88 13.61 -4.36
N PHE A 232 -19.55 14.75 -4.26
CA PHE A 232 -20.96 14.80 -3.88
C PHE A 232 -21.86 14.23 -4.97
N GLU A 233 -21.52 14.40 -6.24
CA GLU A 233 -22.22 13.74 -7.35
C GLU A 233 -22.09 12.21 -7.28
N ILE A 234 -20.92 11.69 -6.91
CA ILE A 234 -20.73 10.25 -6.67
C ILE A 234 -21.61 9.78 -5.52
N LEU A 235 -21.58 10.47 -4.38
CA LEU A 235 -22.38 10.11 -3.20
C LEU A 235 -23.88 10.09 -3.51
N LYS A 236 -24.38 11.11 -4.21
CA LYS A 236 -25.77 11.18 -4.67
C LYS A 236 -26.11 10.05 -5.65
N THR A 237 -25.19 9.71 -6.57
CA THR A 237 -25.39 8.56 -7.48
C THR A 237 -25.52 7.25 -6.70
N ARG A 238 -24.70 7.05 -5.66
CA ARG A 238 -24.78 5.84 -4.81
C ARG A 238 -26.07 5.76 -3.98
N LEU A 239 -26.69 6.89 -3.68
CA LEU A 239 -28.05 6.93 -3.13
C LEU A 239 -29.08 6.57 -4.21
N ILE A 240 -28.99 7.14 -5.41
CA ILE A 240 -29.90 6.84 -6.52
C ILE A 240 -29.87 5.34 -6.88
N ASP A 241 -28.69 4.70 -6.86
CA ASP A 241 -28.52 3.27 -7.17
C ASP A 241 -29.32 2.34 -6.23
N ILE A 242 -29.67 2.80 -5.03
CA ILE A 242 -30.53 2.07 -4.09
C ILE A 242 -32.00 2.53 -4.15
N ASN A 243 -32.39 3.21 -5.24
CA ASN A 243 -33.71 3.81 -5.48
C ASN A 243 -34.08 4.91 -4.47
N PHE A 244 -33.08 5.62 -3.92
CA PHE A 244 -33.33 6.80 -3.08
C PHE A 244 -33.54 8.04 -3.97
N ASP A 245 -34.69 8.69 -3.84
CA ASP A 245 -34.99 9.94 -4.55
C ASP A 245 -34.35 11.15 -3.84
N ILE A 246 -33.23 11.64 -4.38
CA ILE A 246 -32.47 12.76 -3.82
C ILE A 246 -33.18 14.13 -3.93
N HIS A 247 -34.31 14.22 -4.63
CA HIS A 247 -35.08 15.46 -4.80
C HIS A 247 -36.33 15.51 -3.92
N ALA A 248 -36.73 14.38 -3.34
CA ALA A 248 -37.87 14.30 -2.43
C ALA A 248 -37.45 14.59 -0.98
N LYS A 249 -38.45 14.94 -0.16
CA LYS A 249 -38.31 15.10 1.29
C LYS A 249 -38.43 13.76 2.00
N HIS A 250 -37.47 13.45 2.86
CA HIS A 250 -37.37 12.21 3.64
C HIS A 250 -37.25 12.49 5.14
N PRO A 251 -38.34 12.91 5.81
CA PRO A 251 -38.29 13.42 7.18
C PRO A 251 -38.00 12.33 8.22
N GLU A 252 -38.05 11.05 7.84
CA GLU A 252 -37.80 9.91 8.73
C GLU A 252 -36.51 9.14 8.36
N THR A 253 -35.76 9.61 7.36
CA THR A 253 -34.54 8.94 6.87
C THR A 253 -33.30 9.71 7.29
N ALA A 254 -32.36 9.02 7.95
CA ALA A 254 -31.01 9.52 8.16
C ALA A 254 -30.02 8.86 7.19
N ILE A 255 -29.01 9.59 6.75
CA ILE A 255 -27.87 9.05 6.02
C ILE A 255 -26.72 8.91 7.01
N LEU A 256 -26.18 7.71 7.17
CA LEU A 256 -24.97 7.48 7.95
C LEU A 256 -23.78 7.42 6.99
N LEU A 257 -23.03 8.51 6.86
CA LEU A 257 -21.82 8.58 6.04
C LEU A 257 -20.66 7.92 6.79
N ILE A 258 -20.14 6.82 6.24
CA ILE A 258 -19.16 5.97 6.92
C ILE A 258 -17.78 6.11 6.27
N GLY A 259 -16.81 6.62 7.03
CA GLY A 259 -15.40 6.68 6.64
C GLY A 259 -14.54 5.60 7.30
N ARG A 260 -13.28 5.47 6.88
CA ARG A 260 -12.30 4.61 7.56
C ARG A 260 -11.95 5.14 8.97
N GLY A 261 -11.89 6.46 9.12
CA GLY A 261 -11.29 7.12 10.27
C GLY A 261 -9.78 7.31 10.09
N SER A 262 -9.26 8.32 10.76
CA SER A 262 -7.86 8.76 10.72
C SER A 262 -7.45 9.28 12.09
N SER A 263 -6.18 9.12 12.45
CA SER A 263 -5.56 9.84 13.58
C SER A 263 -5.25 11.30 13.24
N ASP A 264 -5.28 11.66 11.95
CA ASP A 264 -5.05 13.01 11.45
C ASP A 264 -6.30 13.88 11.62
N ALA A 265 -6.16 14.95 12.41
CA ALA A 265 -7.25 15.87 12.72
C ALA A 265 -7.77 16.63 11.49
N GLU A 266 -6.93 16.93 10.50
CA GLU A 266 -7.37 17.60 9.27
C GLU A 266 -8.22 16.65 8.42
N ALA A 267 -7.80 15.39 8.29
CA ALA A 267 -8.59 14.38 7.58
C ALA A 267 -9.97 14.16 8.23
N ILE A 268 -10.03 14.13 9.55
CA ILE A 268 -11.28 14.05 10.30
C ILE A 268 -12.12 15.30 10.09
N SER A 269 -11.52 16.50 10.17
CA SER A 269 -12.19 17.77 9.91
C SER A 269 -12.80 17.82 8.51
N ASP A 270 -12.06 17.40 7.49
CA ASP A 270 -12.53 17.39 6.11
C ASP A 270 -13.67 16.38 5.90
N PHE A 271 -13.62 15.23 6.57
CA PHE A 271 -14.74 14.28 6.55
C PHE A 271 -16.03 14.89 7.13
N TYR A 272 -15.94 15.58 8.27
CA TYR A 272 -17.09 16.29 8.85
C TYR A 272 -17.60 17.42 7.95
N LYS A 273 -16.71 18.16 7.28
CA LYS A 273 -17.12 19.16 6.27
C LYS A 273 -17.89 18.52 5.13
N ILE A 274 -17.43 17.37 4.61
CA ILE A 274 -18.14 16.62 3.57
C ILE A 274 -19.52 16.18 4.06
N SER A 275 -19.61 15.62 5.27
CA SER A 275 -20.89 15.23 5.87
C SER A 275 -21.85 16.42 5.96
N ASN A 276 -21.38 17.57 6.43
CA ASN A 276 -22.18 18.78 6.56
C ASN A 276 -22.62 19.36 5.20
N ILE A 277 -21.73 19.37 4.21
CA ILE A 277 -22.08 19.82 2.85
C ILE A 277 -23.12 18.88 2.25
N LEU A 278 -22.97 17.56 2.42
CA LEU A 278 -23.96 16.59 1.94
C LEU A 278 -25.30 16.76 2.65
N ASN A 279 -25.29 17.03 3.96
CA ASN A 279 -26.50 17.34 4.74
C ASN A 279 -27.27 18.51 4.15
N ASN A 280 -26.57 19.58 3.75
CA ASN A 280 -27.20 20.76 3.15
C ASN A 280 -27.69 20.53 1.72
N GLN A 281 -27.31 19.43 1.08
CA GLN A 281 -27.70 19.09 -0.29
C GLN A 281 -28.86 18.09 -0.37
N LEU A 282 -29.29 17.49 0.75
CA LEU A 282 -30.33 16.48 0.82
C LEU A 282 -31.45 16.92 1.77
N ASP A 283 -32.71 16.71 1.41
CA ASP A 283 -33.85 16.95 2.30
C ASP A 283 -34.16 15.69 3.12
N VAL A 284 -33.24 15.38 4.04
CA VAL A 284 -33.27 14.21 4.94
C VAL A 284 -33.35 14.64 6.40
N LEU A 285 -33.66 13.72 7.31
CA LEU A 285 -33.70 14.00 8.75
C LEU A 285 -32.34 14.47 9.28
N ALA A 286 -31.26 13.77 8.89
CA ALA A 286 -29.88 14.11 9.24
C ALA A 286 -28.90 13.33 8.35
N VAL A 287 -27.69 13.89 8.16
CA VAL A 287 -26.52 13.14 7.71
C VAL A 287 -25.52 13.02 8.87
N GLU A 288 -25.47 11.83 9.46
CA GLU A 288 -24.55 11.48 10.55
C GLU A 288 -23.20 11.00 10.01
N SER A 289 -22.13 11.35 10.69
CA SER A 289 -20.78 10.83 10.41
C SER A 289 -20.47 9.65 11.32
N ALA A 290 -19.82 8.62 10.78
CA ALA A 290 -19.22 7.56 11.59
C ALA A 290 -17.98 6.95 10.95
N PHE A 291 -17.20 6.23 11.77
CA PHE A 291 -15.94 5.62 11.35
C PHE A 291 -15.89 4.14 11.71
N ILE A 292 -15.35 3.33 10.79
CA ILE A 292 -15.24 1.87 10.97
C ILE A 292 -13.89 1.42 11.58
N GLY A 293 -12.91 2.32 11.60
CA GLY A 293 -11.53 2.03 12.00
C GLY A 293 -11.13 2.77 13.27
N ILE A 294 -10.28 3.79 13.11
CA ILE A 294 -9.45 4.38 14.17
C ILE A 294 -9.94 5.75 14.68
N ALA A 295 -11.22 6.05 14.51
CA ALA A 295 -11.80 7.33 14.93
C ALA A 295 -13.21 7.13 15.48
N GLU A 296 -13.70 8.16 16.16
CA GLU A 296 -15.03 8.22 16.77
C GLU A 296 -15.86 9.33 16.10
N PRO A 297 -17.19 9.16 15.99
CA PRO A 297 -17.97 8.07 16.55
C PRO A 297 -17.87 6.76 15.74
N THR A 298 -17.94 5.62 16.41
CA THR A 298 -18.03 4.31 15.73
C THR A 298 -19.32 4.19 14.91
N VAL A 299 -19.35 3.28 13.93
CA VAL A 299 -20.58 2.99 13.16
C VAL A 299 -21.77 2.60 14.06
N GLU A 300 -21.54 1.89 15.17
CA GLU A 300 -22.61 1.56 16.13
C GLU A 300 -23.16 2.81 16.81
N GLN A 301 -22.29 3.69 17.32
CA GLN A 301 -22.70 4.97 17.88
C GLN A 301 -23.42 5.85 16.84
N GLY A 302 -22.98 5.81 15.58
CA GLY A 302 -23.64 6.50 14.47
C GLY A 302 -25.08 6.03 14.24
N ILE A 303 -25.32 4.72 14.26
CA ILE A 303 -26.67 4.14 14.20
C ILE A 303 -27.50 4.59 15.42
N GLU A 304 -26.93 4.56 16.62
CA GLU A 304 -27.62 5.00 17.84
C GLU A 304 -27.95 6.50 17.81
N ASN A 305 -27.10 7.34 17.24
CA ASN A 305 -27.36 8.76 17.04
C ASN A 305 -28.49 8.99 16.04
N CYS A 306 -28.52 8.25 14.92
CA CYS A 306 -29.65 8.28 13.99
C CYS A 306 -30.98 7.95 14.69
N LEU A 307 -31.00 6.93 15.55
CA LEU A 307 -32.17 6.54 16.34
C LEU A 307 -32.59 7.64 17.34
N LYS A 308 -31.63 8.28 18.02
CA LYS A 308 -31.91 9.41 18.93
C LYS A 308 -32.54 10.60 18.22
N HIS A 309 -32.20 10.82 16.95
CA HIS A 309 -32.82 11.83 16.10
C HIS A 309 -34.21 11.43 15.58
N GLY A 310 -34.67 10.21 15.85
CA GLY A 310 -35.99 9.72 15.45
C GLY A 310 -36.03 9.06 14.07
N ALA A 311 -34.89 8.67 13.52
CA ALA A 311 -34.84 8.00 12.22
C ALA A 311 -35.60 6.66 12.28
N LYS A 312 -36.48 6.44 11.29
CA LYS A 312 -37.11 5.14 11.01
C LYS A 312 -36.39 4.39 9.90
N LYS A 313 -35.61 5.10 9.09
CA LYS A 313 -34.77 4.56 8.03
C LYS A 313 -33.35 5.09 8.15
N VAL A 314 -32.36 4.23 7.95
CA VAL A 314 -30.95 4.61 7.85
C VAL A 314 -30.33 4.07 6.58
N VAL A 315 -29.77 4.95 5.77
CA VAL A 315 -28.89 4.56 4.66
C VAL A 315 -27.45 4.62 5.14
N MET A 316 -26.81 3.46 5.26
CA MET A 316 -25.36 3.37 5.45
C MET A 316 -24.69 3.70 4.10
N LEU A 317 -24.04 4.85 4.02
CA LEU A 317 -23.40 5.38 2.82
C LEU A 317 -21.86 5.29 2.94
N PRO A 318 -21.21 4.32 2.27
CA PRO A 318 -19.77 4.15 2.36
C PRO A 318 -18.99 5.25 1.64
N TYR A 319 -18.08 5.93 2.35
CA TYR A 319 -17.10 6.87 1.78
C TYR A 319 -15.78 6.16 1.49
N PHE A 320 -15.78 5.25 0.51
CA PHE A 320 -14.64 4.42 0.12
C PHE A 320 -14.50 4.38 -1.40
N LEU A 321 -13.26 4.29 -1.91
CA LEU A 321 -13.01 4.28 -3.35
C LEU A 321 -13.36 2.94 -4.00
N PHE A 322 -12.93 1.85 -3.38
CA PHE A 322 -12.98 0.50 -3.96
C PHE A 322 -13.40 -0.51 -2.91
N THR A 323 -13.71 -1.72 -3.36
CA THR A 323 -14.08 -2.83 -2.48
C THR A 323 -12.93 -3.26 -1.55
N GLY A 324 -13.25 -4.06 -0.53
CA GLY A 324 -12.27 -4.58 0.41
C GLY A 324 -12.89 -5.17 1.67
N ILE A 325 -12.02 -5.54 2.61
CA ILE A 325 -12.39 -6.14 3.90
C ILE A 325 -13.38 -5.26 4.70
N LEU A 326 -13.28 -3.93 4.56
CA LEU A 326 -14.17 -2.99 5.24
C LEU A 326 -15.59 -3.01 4.67
N MET A 327 -15.75 -3.23 3.36
CA MET A 327 -17.08 -3.38 2.75
C MET A 327 -17.78 -4.65 3.24
N GLU A 328 -17.07 -5.78 3.29
CA GLU A 328 -17.60 -7.04 3.86
C GLU A 328 -17.99 -6.87 5.33
N ARG A 329 -17.18 -6.12 6.09
CA ARG A 329 -17.47 -5.81 7.50
C ARG A 329 -18.75 -4.99 7.62
N MET A 330 -18.97 -3.97 6.78
CA MET A 330 -20.21 -3.19 6.79
C MET A 330 -21.44 -4.04 6.44
N GLY A 331 -21.32 -4.99 5.51
CA GLY A 331 -22.40 -5.95 5.22
C GLY A 331 -22.82 -6.74 6.47
N ARG A 332 -21.84 -7.30 7.20
CA ARG A 332 -22.10 -8.01 8.48
C ARG A 332 -22.69 -7.09 9.54
N MET A 333 -22.23 -5.84 9.62
CA MET A 333 -22.77 -4.85 10.56
C MET A 333 -24.22 -4.50 10.25
N LYS A 334 -24.58 -4.31 8.97
CA LYS A 334 -25.96 -4.09 8.53
C LYS A 334 -26.87 -5.22 9.00
N GLU A 335 -26.48 -6.47 8.79
CA GLU A 335 -27.27 -7.63 9.24
C GLU A 335 -27.43 -7.66 10.76
N SER A 336 -26.36 -7.38 11.51
CA SER A 336 -26.39 -7.31 12.97
C SER A 336 -27.34 -6.23 13.47
N PHE A 337 -27.23 -5.00 12.93
CA PHE A 337 -28.10 -3.89 13.33
C PHE A 337 -29.55 -4.11 12.92
N SER A 338 -29.81 -4.74 11.78
CA SER A 338 -31.19 -5.06 11.34
C SER A 338 -31.86 -6.03 12.32
N LYS A 339 -31.10 -6.94 12.94
CA LYS A 339 -31.60 -7.83 14.01
C LYS A 339 -31.78 -7.10 15.34
N LYS A 340 -30.82 -6.22 15.70
CA LYS A 340 -30.84 -5.44 16.95
C LYS A 340 -31.98 -4.41 16.97
N TYR A 341 -32.30 -3.81 15.82
CA TYR A 341 -33.29 -2.75 15.67
C TYR A 341 -34.32 -3.12 14.58
N PRO A 342 -35.25 -4.06 14.83
CA PRO A 342 -36.16 -4.59 13.80
C PRO A 342 -37.17 -3.57 13.26
N GLN A 343 -37.39 -2.46 13.97
CA GLN A 343 -38.25 -1.35 13.54
C GLN A 343 -37.50 -0.32 12.67
N LEU A 344 -36.18 -0.45 12.53
CA LEU A 344 -35.35 0.45 11.74
C LEU A 344 -35.05 -0.20 10.38
N GLU A 345 -35.46 0.45 9.30
CA GLU A 345 -35.09 0.01 7.95
C GLU A 345 -33.64 0.43 7.66
N ILE A 346 -32.75 -0.55 7.46
CA ILE A 346 -31.33 -0.27 7.19
C ILE A 346 -30.96 -0.73 5.78
N THR A 347 -30.47 0.20 4.97
CA THR A 347 -29.98 -0.07 3.61
C THR A 347 -28.50 0.28 3.52
N LEU A 348 -27.71 -0.56 2.85
CA LEU A 348 -26.30 -0.30 2.60
C LEU A 348 -26.14 0.10 1.13
N ALA A 349 -25.68 1.32 0.88
CA ALA A 349 -25.34 1.79 -0.45
C ALA A 349 -23.98 1.21 -0.92
N GLN A 350 -23.69 1.38 -2.20
CA GLN A 350 -22.41 0.98 -2.78
C GLN A 350 -21.30 2.01 -2.46
N TYR A 351 -20.05 1.54 -2.48
CA TYR A 351 -18.86 2.41 -2.44
C TYR A 351 -18.68 3.14 -3.79
N PHE A 352 -17.68 4.02 -3.91
CA PHE A 352 -17.51 4.85 -5.11
C PHE A 352 -17.30 4.02 -6.37
N GLY A 353 -16.46 2.98 -6.31
CA GLY A 353 -16.13 2.12 -7.45
C GLY A 353 -15.64 2.92 -8.66
N TYR A 354 -15.81 2.33 -9.84
CA TYR A 354 -15.69 3.12 -11.06
C TYR A 354 -16.85 4.12 -11.15
N HIS A 355 -16.51 5.41 -11.23
CA HIS A 355 -17.46 6.47 -11.46
C HIS A 355 -16.83 7.53 -12.39
N PRO A 356 -17.51 7.97 -13.47
CA PRO A 356 -16.96 8.97 -14.40
C PRO A 356 -16.54 10.26 -13.71
N LYS A 357 -17.27 10.66 -12.66
CA LYS A 357 -16.94 11.85 -11.87
C LYS A 357 -15.64 11.71 -11.06
N LEU A 358 -15.27 10.50 -10.62
CA LEU A 358 -13.98 10.24 -10.00
C LEU A 358 -12.84 10.38 -11.01
N GLN A 359 -13.05 9.89 -12.24
CA GLN A 359 -12.13 10.09 -13.35
C GLN A 359 -11.93 11.59 -13.63
N THR A 360 -13.00 12.40 -13.64
CA THR A 360 -12.90 13.86 -13.77
C THR A 360 -11.95 14.46 -12.72
N VAL A 361 -12.12 14.09 -11.44
CA VAL A 361 -11.26 14.61 -10.37
C VAL A 361 -9.79 14.24 -10.61
N LEU A 362 -9.51 12.99 -10.94
CA LEU A 362 -8.11 12.54 -11.10
C LEU A 362 -7.44 13.13 -12.34
N LEU A 363 -8.19 13.37 -13.42
CA LEU A 363 -7.68 14.11 -14.58
C LEU A 363 -7.40 15.57 -14.23
N GLU A 364 -8.23 16.21 -13.40
CA GLU A 364 -7.98 17.56 -12.89
C GLU A 364 -6.71 17.59 -12.02
N ARG A 365 -6.55 16.64 -11.10
CA ARG A 365 -5.35 16.52 -10.25
C ARG A 365 -4.09 16.29 -11.08
N LEU A 366 -4.17 15.48 -12.13
CA LEU A 366 -3.09 15.31 -13.10
C LEU A 366 -2.74 16.62 -13.81
N GLN A 367 -3.73 17.34 -14.33
CA GLN A 367 -3.51 18.64 -14.98
C GLN A 367 -2.89 19.66 -14.03
N GLN A 368 -3.36 19.73 -12.79
CA GLN A 368 -2.79 20.58 -11.74
C GLN A 368 -1.34 20.23 -11.42
N ALA A 369 -0.99 18.94 -11.38
CA ALA A 369 0.40 18.51 -11.19
C ALA A 369 1.28 18.91 -12.39
N MET A 370 0.80 18.69 -13.61
CA MET A 370 1.55 19.00 -14.84
C MET A 370 1.78 20.50 -15.05
N ASN A 371 0.84 21.35 -14.64
CA ASN A 371 0.93 22.80 -14.81
C ASN A 371 1.48 23.55 -13.58
N GLY A 372 1.88 22.81 -12.53
CA GLY A 372 2.48 23.38 -11.32
C GLY A 372 1.49 24.07 -10.37
N LYS A 373 0.19 23.82 -10.50
CA LYS A 373 -0.86 24.35 -9.59
C LYS A 373 -1.29 23.35 -8.51
N SER A 374 -0.73 22.15 -8.49
CA SER A 374 -1.02 21.15 -7.47
C SER A 374 -0.59 21.61 -6.09
N THR A 375 -1.51 21.58 -5.13
CA THR A 375 -1.20 21.82 -3.71
C THR A 375 -0.44 20.65 -3.09
N GLY A 376 -0.38 19.48 -3.73
CA GLY A 376 0.43 18.35 -3.27
C GLY A 376 1.92 18.69 -3.15
N MET A 377 2.43 19.65 -3.92
CA MET A 377 3.81 20.12 -3.76
C MET A 377 4.08 20.70 -2.37
N LYS A 378 3.07 21.28 -1.71
CA LYS A 378 3.19 21.76 -0.32
C LYS A 378 3.39 20.61 0.67
N ASP A 379 2.85 19.43 0.37
CA ASP A 379 3.03 18.25 1.22
C ASP A 379 4.49 17.75 1.15
N LEU A 380 5.12 17.82 -0.03
CA LEU A 380 6.56 17.57 -0.16
C LEU A 380 7.40 18.58 0.62
N GLU A 381 7.03 19.87 0.58
CA GLU A 381 7.70 20.90 1.37
C GLU A 381 7.53 20.69 2.88
N ASN A 382 6.33 20.36 3.32
CA ASN A 382 6.04 20.05 4.72
C ASN A 382 6.81 18.81 5.18
N PHE A 383 6.90 17.77 4.34
CA PHE A 383 7.68 16.58 4.61
C PHE A 383 9.17 16.90 4.80
N ARG A 384 9.76 17.71 3.92
CA ARG A 384 11.17 18.14 4.07
C ARG A 384 11.41 18.86 5.40
N LYS A 385 10.53 19.80 5.76
CA LYS A 385 10.61 20.51 7.05
C LYS A 385 10.49 19.54 8.24
N TYR A 386 9.59 18.57 8.15
CA TYR A 386 9.44 17.54 9.16
C TYR A 386 10.73 16.72 9.33
N VAL A 387 11.33 16.28 8.22
CA VAL A 387 12.60 15.52 8.25
C VAL A 387 13.75 16.38 8.81
N GLU A 388 13.81 17.67 8.49
CA GLU A 388 14.80 18.59 9.05
C GLU A 388 14.68 18.74 10.58
N GLU A 389 13.45 18.71 11.11
CA GLU A 389 13.17 18.91 12.53
C GLU A 389 13.29 17.62 13.36
N TYR A 390 12.84 16.48 12.82
CA TYR A 390 12.70 15.22 13.55
C TYR A 390 13.65 14.09 13.08
N GLY A 391 14.34 14.28 11.96
CA GLY A 391 15.14 13.25 11.32
C GLY A 391 14.31 12.25 10.50
N TYR A 392 15.01 11.35 9.80
CA TYR A 392 14.39 10.34 8.93
C TYR A 392 14.03 9.09 9.76
N GLU A 393 12.92 9.10 10.51
CA GLU A 393 12.41 7.88 11.13
C GLU A 393 11.39 7.20 10.20
N HIS A 394 11.84 6.14 9.51
CA HIS A 394 10.94 5.20 8.83
C HIS A 394 10.14 4.43 9.89
N HIS A 395 8.97 4.93 10.27
CA HIS A 395 7.99 4.12 11.00
C HIS A 395 7.32 3.16 10.01
N HIS A 396 7.89 1.96 9.88
CA HIS A 396 7.27 0.82 9.19
C HIS A 396 6.28 0.05 10.06
#